data_AF-A0A7C7TGU9-F1
#
_entry.id   AF-A0A7C7TGU9-F1
#
_cell.length_a   1.000
_cell.length_b   1.000
_cell.length_c   1.000
_cell.angle_alpha   90.00
_cell.angle_beta   90.00
_cell.angle_gamma   90.00
#
_symmetry.space_group_name_H-M   'P 1'
#
loop_
_entity.id
_entity.type
_entity.pdbx_description
1 polymer ?
#
loop_
_entity_poly.entity_id
_entity_poly.type
_entity_poly.pdbx_seq_one_letter_code
_entity_poly.pdbx_strand_id
1 'polypeptide(L)' 'MKVIVIQNRMGIGDLIIFLPYIFSISKEYNIPVSLLVRKNTRAKELLKNNPHVSEIITLDRDDKNRTGRHQGIA' A
#
# COMPACT_ATOMS: atom_id res chain seq x y z
N MET A 1 -6.13 -8.78 15.48
CA MET A 1 -6.68 -8.61 14.11
C MET A 1 -5.57 -8.12 13.20
N LYS A 2 -5.60 -8.44 11.90
CA LYS A 2 -4.65 -7.92 10.91
C LYS A 2 -5.43 -7.27 9.78
N VAL A 3 -5.01 -6.08 9.35
CA VAL A 3 -5.64 -5.33 8.26
C VAL A 3 -4.59 -4.99 7.23
N ILE A 4 -4.90 -5.29 5.97
CA ILE A 4 -4.09 -4.91 4.82
C ILE A 4 -4.91 -4.00 3.91
N VAL A 5 -4.35 -2.85 3.55
CA VAL A 5 -4.92 -1.96 2.53
C VAL A 5 -4.20 -2.21 1.21
N ILE A 6 -4.97 -2.53 0.17
CA ILE A 6 -4.45 -2.73 -1.18
C ILE A 6 -4.73 -1.46 -1.99
N GLN A 7 -3.67 -0.74 -2.34
CA GLN A 7 -3.77 0.42 -3.21
C GLN A 7 -3.24 0.07 -4.60
N ASN A 8 -4.15 -0.16 -5.54
CA ASN A 8 -3.81 -0.50 -6.92
C ASN A 8 -3.45 0.72 -7.80
N ARG A 9 -3.66 1.94 -7.28
CA ARG A 9 -3.38 3.21 -7.96
C ARG A 9 -1.87 3.47 -8.04
N MET A 10 -1.44 4.22 -9.06
CA MET A 10 -0.02 4.33 -9.43
C MET A 10 0.54 5.69 -9.02
N GLY A 11 1.68 5.69 -8.35
CA GLY A 11 2.44 6.92 -8.10
C GLY A 11 2.13 7.61 -6.77
N ILE A 12 2.96 8.63 -6.52
CA ILE A 12 3.04 9.31 -5.22
C ILE A 12 1.79 10.15 -4.90
N GLY A 13 1.21 10.81 -5.91
CA GLY A 13 0.04 11.66 -5.75
C GLY A 13 -1.17 10.88 -5.27
N ASP A 14 -1.46 9.75 -5.92
CA ASP A 14 -2.54 8.86 -5.52
C ASP A 14 -2.35 8.39 -4.07
N LEU A 15 -1.15 7.96 -3.67
CA LEU A 15 -0.87 7.57 -2.29
C LEU A 15 -1.24 8.68 -1.30
N ILE A 16 -0.80 9.91 -1.53
CA ILE A 16 -1.09 11.05 -0.65
C ILE A 16 -2.59 11.28 -0.50
N ILE A 17 -3.35 11.21 -1.61
CA ILE A 17 -4.82 11.37 -1.59
C ILE A 17 -5.49 10.29 -0.73
N PHE A 18 -4.95 9.06 -0.72
CA PHE A 18 -5.52 7.96 0.05
C PHE A 18 -5.05 7.87 1.51
N LEU A 19 -3.98 8.57 1.91
CA LEU A 19 -3.46 8.51 3.28
C LEU A 19 -4.50 8.81 4.37
N PRO A 20 -5.38 9.83 4.24
CA PRO A 20 -6.40 10.09 5.26
C PRO A 20 -7.30 8.89 5.52
N TYR A 21 -7.71 8.18 4.46
CA TYR A 21 -8.55 6.99 4.58
C TYR A 21 -7.79 5.82 5.20
N ILE A 22 -6.54 5.60 4.78
CA ILE A 22 -5.66 4.56 5.34
C ILE A 22 -5.46 4.77 6.86
N PHE A 23 -5.22 6.01 7.28
CA PHE A 23 -5.02 6.33 8.70
C PHE A 23 -6.31 6.24 9.50
N SER A 24 -7.45 6.60 8.91
CA SER A 24 -8.76 6.41 9.56
C SER A 24 -9.06 4.94 9.84
N ILE A 25 -8.72 4.03 8.93
CA ILE A 25 -8.85 2.58 9.16
C ILE A 25 -7.97 2.14 10.34
N SER A 26 -6.71 2.62 10.40
CA SER A 26 -5.82 2.31 11.52
C SER A 26 -6.40 2.79 12.86
N LYS A 27 -6.99 3.98 12.89
CA LYS A 27 -7.61 4.57 14.08
C LYS A 27 -8.87 3.83 14.52
N GLU A 28 -9.76 3.50 13.58
CA GLU A 28 -11.01 2.78 13.84
C GLU A 28 -10.77 1.44 14.55
N TYR A 29 -9.78 0.68 14.07
CA TYR A 29 -9.45 -0.62 14.64
C TYR A 29 -8.35 -0.56 15.71
N ASN A 30 -7.84 0.64 16.03
CA ASN A 30 -6.71 0.88 16.93
C ASN A 30 -5.50 -0.04 16.67
N ILE A 31 -5.19 -0.29 15.40
CA ILE A 31 -4.06 -1.13 14.97
C ILE A 31 -3.37 -0.50 13.74
N PRO A 32 -2.04 -0.62 13.60
CA PRO A 32 -1.35 -0.20 12.39
C PRO A 32 -1.66 -1.16 11.23
N VAL A 33 -1.87 -0.61 10.03
CA VAL A 33 -2.22 -1.40 8.84
C VAL A 33 -0.98 -1.78 8.03
N SER A 34 -1.03 -2.94 7.36
CA SER A 34 -0.09 -3.26 6.29
C SER A 34 -0.57 -2.60 4.99
N LEU A 35 0.36 -2.10 4.17
CA LEU A 35 0.05 -1.40 2.92
C LEU A 35 0.68 -2.13 1.73
N LEU A 36 -0.15 -2.60 0.79
CA LEU A 36 0.29 -3.20 -0.48
C LEU A 36 0.18 -2.16 -1.61
N VAL A 37 1.33 -1.73 -2.13
CA VAL A 37 1.45 -0.59 -3.06
C VAL A 37 2.51 -0.83 -4.13
N ARG A 38 2.37 -0.20 -5.30
CA ARG A 38 3.41 -0.25 -6.35
C ARG A 38 4.68 0.50 -5.94
N LYS A 39 5.83 0.06 -6.45
CA LYS A 39 7.16 0.66 -6.17
C LYS A 39 7.20 2.18 -6.44
N ASN A 40 6.55 2.63 -7.51
CA ASN A 40 6.54 4.03 -7.93
C ASN A 40 5.74 4.98 -7.01
N THR A 41 5.03 4.46 -6.00
CA THR A 41 4.39 5.27 -4.97
C THR A 41 5.39 5.87 -3.97
N ARG A 42 6.62 5.32 -3.89
CA ARG A 42 7.65 5.67 -2.88
C ARG A 42 7.16 5.56 -1.43
N ALA A 43 6.15 4.73 -1.16
CA ALA A 43 5.55 4.59 0.17
C ALA A 43 6.57 4.28 1.28
N LYS A 44 7.57 3.42 1.02
CA LYS A 44 8.61 3.07 1.99
C LYS A 44 9.39 4.28 2.51
N GLU A 45 9.59 5.28 1.65
CA GLU A 45 10.30 6.51 1.99
C GLU A 45 9.34 7.51 2.66
N LEU A 46 8.15 7.68 2.07
CA LEU A 46 7.11 8.59 2.55
C LEU A 46 6.57 8.25 3.95
N LEU A 47 6.51 6.97 4.29
CA LEU A 47 5.82 6.48 5.49
C LEU A 47 6.77 5.76 6.47
N LYS A 48 8.09 5.92 6.31
CA LYS A 48 9.12 5.18 7.07
C LYS A 48 8.90 5.14 8.59
N ASN A 49 8.41 6.24 9.18
CA ASN A 49 8.19 6.39 10.62
C ASN A 49 6.71 6.65 10.95
N ASN A 50 5.77 6.24 10.09
CA ASN A 50 4.35 6.52 10.30
C ASN A 50 3.74 5.48 11.27
N PRO A 51 3.12 5.91 12.39
CA PRO A 51 2.59 4.99 13.40
C PRO A 51 1.34 4.24 12.93
N HIS A 52 0.67 4.68 11.86
CA HIS A 52 -0.53 4.03 11.32
C HIS A 52 -0.20 2.90 10.34
N VAL A 53 1.06 2.74 9.92
CA VAL A 53 1.47 1.74 8.93
C VAL A 53 2.59 0.88 9.50
N SER A 54 2.31 -0.41 9.68
CA SER A 54 3.27 -1.37 10.27
C SER A 54 4.21 -1.97 9.23
N GLU A 55 3.72 -2.17 8.01
CA GLU A 55 4.45 -2.85 6.95
C GLU A 55 4.08 -2.27 5.58
N ILE A 56 5.06 -2.17 4.68
CA ILE A 56 4.85 -1.75 3.30
C ILE A 56 5.35 -2.83 2.36
N ILE A 57 4.39 -3.51 1.72
CA ILE A 57 4.60 -4.60 0.79
C ILE A 57 4.59 -4.04 -0.63
N THR A 58 5.60 -4.40 -1.43
CA THR A 58 5.66 -3.97 -2.83
C THR A 58 4.77 -4.88 -3.69
N LEU A 59 3.76 -4.28 -4.31
CA LEU A 59 2.94 -4.90 -5.35
C LEU A 59 3.77 -5.07 -6.62
N ASP A 60 4.44 -6.21 -6.72
CA ASP A 60 5.18 -6.65 -7.90
C ASP A 60 4.22 -7.18 -8.98
N ARG A 61 3.71 -6.24 -9.78
CA ARG A 61 2.75 -6.50 -10.86
C ARG A 61 2.96 -5.52 -12.01
N ASP A 62 3.16 -6.07 -13.21
CA ASP A 62 3.15 -5.34 -14.47
C ASP A 62 1.94 -5.76 -15.30
N ASP A 63 0.96 -4.87 -15.43
CA ASP A 63 -0.28 -5.13 -16.18
C ASP A 63 -0.07 -5.11 -17.69
N LYS A 64 0.93 -4.37 -18.19
CA LYS A 64 1.19 -4.27 -19.63
C LYS A 64 1.84 -5.54 -20.14
N ASN A 65 2.86 -6.01 -19.43
CA ASN A 65 3.62 -7.20 -19.83
C ASN A 65 3.08 -8.50 -19.21
N ARG A 66 2.08 -8.42 -18.32
CA ARG A 66 1.53 -9.55 -17.56
C ARG A 66 2.62 -10.34 -16.82
N THR A 67 3.57 -9.64 -16.22
CA THR A 67 4.67 -10.21 -15.43
C THR A 67 4.63 -9.75 -13.96
N GLY A 68 5.46 -10.38 -13.12
CA GLY A 68 5.58 -10.09 -11.69
C GLY A 68 4.92 -11.14 -10.81
N ARG A 69 5.38 -11.24 -9.57
CA ARG A 69 4.96 -12.28 -8.60
C ARG A 69 3.48 -12.22 -8.24
N HIS A 70 2.84 -11.06 -8.41
CA HIS A 70 1.44 -10.83 -8.04
C HIS A 70 0.49 -10.73 -9.24
N GLN A 71 0.82 -11.34 -10.39
CA GLN A 71 -0.10 -11.41 -11.52
C GLN A 71 -1.24 -12.42 -11.36
N GLY A 72 -1.13 -13.35 -10.40
CA GLY A 72 -2.07 -14.45 -10.27
C GLY A 72 -1.77 -15.58 -11.26
N ILE A 73 -2.71 -16.50 -11.39
CA ILE A 73 -2.58 -17.68 -12.26
C ILE A 73 -3.07 -17.29 -13.66
N ALA A 74 -2.29 -17.62 -14.67
CA ALA A 74 -2.60 -17.40 -16.08
C ALA A 74 -3.70 -18.35 -16.58
#